data_AF-A0A7D9IAM9-F1
#
_entry.id   AF-A0A7D9IAM9-F1
#
_cell.length_a   1.000
_cell.length_b   1.000
_cell.length_c   1.000
_cell.angle_alpha   90.00
_cell.angle_beta   90.00
_cell.angle_gamma   90.00
#
_symmetry.space_group_name_H-M   'P 1'
#
loop_
_entity.id
_entity.type
_entity.pdbx_description
1 polymer ?
#
loop_
_entity_poly.entity_id
_entity_poly.type
_entity_poly.pdbx_seq_one_letter_code
_entity_poly.pdbx_strand_id
1 'polypeptide(L)'
;MERLPSNTITEREITSFQENGAICLRAVFNQKWIDLLRRGIEYNRLHPSDMTKRKGHSPLFFHDYNNWENIPEYKEFVLHSPVGELAGRLVQSATIALYSNHVIVKDSGSTRETPWHQDQAYYKIDGQQGSID
;
A
#
# COMPACT_ATOMS: atom_id res chain seq x y z
N MET A 1 16.16 9.03 -3.26
CA MET A 1 15.02 8.74 -2.36
C MET A 1 14.62 10.03 -1.67
N GLU A 2 13.35 10.41 -1.77
CA GLU A 2 12.78 11.53 -1.02
C GLU A 2 12.65 11.13 0.45
N ARG A 3 13.02 12.02 1.40
CA ARG A 3 12.95 11.75 2.84
C ARG A 3 11.75 12.44 3.46
N LEU A 4 11.19 11.83 4.51
CA LEU A 4 10.17 12.47 5.32
C LEU A 4 10.76 13.59 6.17
N PRO A 5 10.14 14.78 6.18
CA PRO A 5 10.40 15.76 7.23
C PRO A 5 10.34 15.12 8.62
N SER A 6 11.21 15.55 9.53
CA SER A 6 11.33 14.94 10.86
C SER A 6 10.02 14.96 11.66
N ASN A 7 9.18 15.98 11.45
CA ASN A 7 7.91 16.16 12.17
C ASN A 7 6.68 15.63 11.43
N THR A 8 6.85 14.81 10.38
CA THR A 8 5.70 14.25 9.64
C THR A 8 4.93 13.19 10.44
N ILE A 9 5.58 12.56 11.42
CA ILE A 9 4.96 11.61 12.34
C ILE A 9 5.41 12.00 13.75
N THR A 10 4.46 12.18 14.64
CA THR A 10 4.68 12.49 16.05
C THR A 10 4.74 11.24 16.91
N GLU A 11 5.38 11.32 18.07
CA GLU A 11 5.38 10.23 19.07
C GLU A 11 3.96 9.78 19.42
N ARG A 12 3.02 10.73 19.54
CA ARG A 12 1.61 10.43 19.79
C ARG A 12 0.98 9.58 18.68
N GLU A 13 1.33 9.84 17.44
CA GLU A 13 0.86 9.05 16.28
C GLU A 13 1.46 7.64 16.29
N ILE A 14 2.72 7.49 16.70
CA ILE A 14 3.37 6.18 16.87
C ILE A 14 2.66 5.39 17.99
N THR A 15 2.46 5.99 19.17
CA THR A 15 1.73 5.35 20.28
C THR A 15 0.31 4.97 19.85
N SER A 16 -0.40 5.89 19.18
CA SER A 16 -1.77 5.62 18.72
C SER A 16 -1.83 4.48 17.71
N PHE A 17 -0.84 4.33 16.84
CA PHE A 17 -0.73 3.19 15.94
C PHE A 17 -0.50 1.88 16.70
N GLN A 18 0.38 1.87 17.71
CA GLN A 18 0.67 0.68 18.53
C GLN A 18 -0.52 0.23 19.37
N GLU A 19 -1.29 1.17 19.93
CA GLU A 19 -2.45 0.86 20.77
C GLU A 19 -3.68 0.44 19.96
N ASN A 20 -3.92 1.08 18.81
CA ASN A 20 -5.15 0.88 18.02
C ASN A 20 -4.97 -0.08 16.83
N GLY A 21 -3.73 -0.43 16.49
CA GLY A 21 -3.39 -1.23 15.30
C GLY A 21 -3.49 -0.48 13.96
N ALA A 22 -4.01 0.76 13.96
CA ALA A 22 -4.13 1.59 12.76
C ALA A 22 -4.15 3.09 13.10
N ILE A 23 -3.74 3.93 12.16
CA ILE A 23 -3.80 5.40 12.26
C ILE A 23 -4.09 6.06 10.91
N CYS A 24 -4.66 7.27 10.93
CA CYS A 24 -4.85 8.11 9.75
C CYS A 24 -3.80 9.22 9.69
N LEU A 25 -2.87 9.14 8.75
CA LEU A 25 -1.93 10.22 8.44
C LEU A 25 -2.40 10.96 7.18
N ARG A 26 -2.50 12.30 7.28
CA ARG A 26 -3.00 13.14 6.18
C ARG A 26 -1.84 13.89 5.53
N ALA A 27 -1.91 14.06 4.21
CA ALA A 27 -0.96 14.84 3.43
C ALA A 27 0.52 14.40 3.56
N VAL A 28 0.77 13.11 3.82
CA VAL A 28 2.14 12.56 3.92
C VAL A 28 2.85 12.51 2.57
N PHE A 29 2.09 12.25 1.50
CA PHE A 29 2.60 12.22 0.14
C PHE A 29 2.20 13.48 -0.60
N ASN A 30 3.18 14.13 -1.23
CA ASN A 30 2.95 15.28 -2.10
C ASN A 30 2.21 14.87 -3.40
N GLN A 31 1.75 15.87 -4.15
CA GLN A 31 0.96 15.66 -5.36
C GLN A 31 1.69 14.84 -6.44
N LYS A 32 3.02 14.96 -6.54
CA LYS A 32 3.85 14.19 -7.48
C LYS A 32 3.66 12.69 -7.28
N TRP A 33 3.73 12.20 -6.04
CA TRP A 33 3.56 10.77 -5.75
C TRP A 33 2.14 10.29 -6.02
N ILE A 34 1.15 11.10 -5.69
CA ILE A 34 -0.26 10.79 -5.97
C ILE A 34 -0.50 10.66 -7.47
N ASP A 35 0.03 11.58 -8.28
CA ASP A 35 -0.11 11.55 -9.74
C ASP A 35 0.64 10.39 -10.37
N LEU A 36 1.82 10.05 -9.84
CA LEU A 36 2.57 8.87 -10.25
C LEU A 36 1.75 7.58 -10.04
N LEU A 37 1.19 7.39 -8.84
CA LEU A 37 0.38 6.22 -8.54
C LEU A 37 -0.90 6.16 -9.38
N ARG A 38 -1.55 7.31 -9.64
CA ARG A 38 -2.72 7.36 -10.55
C ARG A 38 -2.38 6.84 -11.95
N ARG A 39 -1.26 7.29 -12.52
CA ARG A 39 -0.80 6.79 -13.83
C ARG A 39 -0.51 5.29 -13.80
N GLY A 40 0.19 4.82 -12.77
CA GLY A 40 0.47 3.39 -12.61
C GLY A 40 -0.79 2.53 -12.47
N ILE A 41 -1.78 2.98 -11.70
CA ILE A 41 -3.09 2.32 -11.56
C ILE A 41 -3.84 2.26 -12.89
N GLU A 42 -3.87 3.35 -13.65
CA GLU A 42 -4.53 3.36 -14.96
C GLU A 42 -3.82 2.43 -15.95
N TYR A 43 -2.49 2.48 -15.98
CA TYR A 43 -1.70 1.54 -16.78
C TYR A 43 -1.99 0.09 -16.41
N ASN A 44 -2.01 -0.25 -15.11
CA ASN A 44 -2.32 -1.60 -14.61
C ASN A 44 -3.75 -2.02 -15.01
N ARG A 45 -4.72 -1.10 -15.01
CA ARG A 45 -6.10 -1.40 -15.43
C ARG A 45 -6.19 -1.72 -16.92
N LEU A 46 -5.37 -1.08 -17.75
CA LEU A 46 -5.31 -1.33 -19.20
C LEU A 46 -4.44 -2.54 -19.56
N HIS A 47 -3.46 -2.87 -18.71
CA HIS A 47 -2.49 -3.96 -18.89
C HIS A 47 -2.48 -4.86 -17.64
N PRO A 48 -3.58 -5.61 -17.37
CA PRO A 48 -3.66 -6.50 -16.21
C PRO A 48 -2.59 -7.59 -16.26
N SER A 49 -2.06 -7.96 -15.10
CA SER A 49 -1.20 -9.14 -14.98
C SER A 49 -2.00 -10.44 -14.96
N ASP A 50 -1.32 -11.58 -15.06
CA ASP A 50 -1.91 -12.91 -14.90
C ASP A 50 -2.53 -13.14 -13.50
N MET A 51 -2.08 -12.38 -12.49
CA MET A 51 -2.60 -12.44 -11.12
C MET A 51 -3.89 -11.64 -10.92
N THR A 52 -4.33 -10.92 -11.95
CA THR A 52 -5.52 -10.08 -11.91
C THR A 52 -6.77 -10.85 -11.50
N LYS A 53 -7.58 -10.26 -10.64
CA LYS A 53 -8.96 -10.69 -10.36
C LYS A 53 -9.92 -9.60 -10.81
N ARG A 54 -10.63 -9.86 -11.92
CA ARG A 54 -11.75 -9.04 -12.40
C ARG A 54 -13.06 -9.76 -12.09
N LYS A 55 -14.00 -9.10 -11.41
CA LYS A 55 -15.37 -9.61 -11.23
C LYS A 55 -16.37 -8.51 -11.57
N GLY A 56 -17.47 -8.90 -12.23
CA GLY A 56 -18.58 -8.03 -12.62
C GLY A 56 -18.47 -7.46 -14.04
N HIS A 57 -19.62 -7.09 -14.60
CA HIS A 57 -19.73 -6.11 -15.68
C HIS A 57 -19.99 -4.76 -15.03
N SER A 58 -19.42 -3.68 -15.57
CA SER A 58 -19.46 -2.31 -15.04
C SER A 58 -20.67 -2.05 -14.12
N PRO A 59 -20.46 -1.70 -12.84
CA PRO A 59 -19.23 -1.19 -12.26
C PRO A 59 -18.21 -2.28 -11.90
N LEU A 60 -16.95 -2.03 -12.30
CA LEU A 60 -15.89 -3.01 -12.17
C LEU A 60 -15.35 -3.03 -10.74
N PHE A 61 -15.10 -4.25 -10.24
CA PHE A 61 -14.18 -4.45 -9.14
C PHE A 61 -12.91 -5.11 -9.67
N PHE A 62 -11.81 -4.34 -9.61
CA PHE A 62 -10.52 -4.71 -10.14
C PHE A 62 -9.52 -4.92 -9.01
N HIS A 63 -8.84 -6.06 -9.04
CA HIS A 63 -7.67 -6.31 -8.22
C HIS A 63 -6.52 -6.84 -9.05
N ASP A 64 -5.32 -6.46 -8.67
CA ASP A 64 -4.11 -7.04 -9.22
C ASP A 64 -2.98 -7.03 -8.18
N TYR A 65 -2.07 -7.98 -8.27
CA TYR A 65 -1.09 -8.29 -7.22
C TYR A 65 0.33 -8.38 -7.78
N ASN A 66 1.32 -7.99 -6.99
CA ASN A 66 2.75 -8.20 -7.24
C ASN A 66 3.28 -7.66 -8.57
N ASN A 67 2.75 -6.52 -9.01
CA ASN A 67 3.22 -5.82 -10.20
C ASN A 67 4.23 -4.70 -9.93
N TRP A 68 4.62 -4.48 -8.68
CA TRP A 68 5.44 -3.33 -8.32
C TRP A 68 6.78 -3.28 -9.05
N GLU A 69 7.38 -4.42 -9.40
CA GLU A 69 8.63 -4.47 -10.16
C GLU A 69 8.44 -4.19 -11.66
N ASN A 70 7.28 -4.56 -12.20
CA ASN A 70 6.97 -4.53 -13.63
C ASN A 70 6.30 -3.23 -14.08
N ILE A 71 5.67 -2.51 -13.17
CA ILE A 71 5.04 -1.21 -13.44
C ILE A 71 5.98 -0.11 -12.95
N PRO A 72 6.60 0.68 -13.86
CA PRO A 72 7.61 1.66 -13.50
C PRO A 72 7.15 2.65 -12.42
N GLU A 73 5.89 3.07 -12.46
CA GLU A 73 5.31 3.99 -11.48
C GLU A 73 5.26 3.40 -10.06
N TYR A 74 4.95 2.11 -9.94
CA TYR A 74 4.93 1.43 -8.65
C TYR A 74 6.34 1.22 -8.13
N LYS A 75 7.26 0.79 -9.01
CA LYS A 75 8.68 0.63 -8.66
C LYS A 75 9.27 1.93 -8.15
N GLU A 76 9.01 3.01 -8.87
CA GLU A 76 9.46 4.36 -8.52
C GLU A 76 8.88 4.81 -7.17
N PHE A 77 7.58 4.59 -6.92
CA PHE A 77 6.99 4.90 -5.62
C PHE A 77 7.59 4.06 -4.49
N VAL A 78 7.70 2.74 -4.66
CA VAL A 78 8.21 1.83 -3.61
C VAL A 78 9.65 2.15 -3.25
N LEU A 79 10.51 2.39 -4.24
CA LEU A 79 11.96 2.56 -4.02
C LEU A 79 12.36 4.00 -3.69
N HIS A 80 11.64 5.00 -4.19
CA HIS A 80 12.08 6.39 -4.14
C HIS A 80 11.17 7.32 -3.35
N SER A 81 9.95 6.91 -3.01
CA SER A 81 9.08 7.67 -2.11
C SER A 81 9.46 7.46 -0.64
N PRO A 82 8.95 8.31 0.27
CA PRO A 82 9.16 8.13 1.70
C PRO A 82 8.41 6.94 2.34
N VAL A 83 7.70 6.10 1.59
CA VAL A 83 6.81 5.06 2.16
C VAL A 83 7.55 4.07 3.08
N GLY A 84 8.78 3.68 2.73
CA GLY A 84 9.58 2.80 3.57
C GLY A 84 10.00 3.46 4.89
N GLU A 85 10.38 4.75 4.84
CA GLU A 85 10.71 5.53 6.03
C GLU A 85 9.48 5.75 6.93
N LEU A 86 8.31 6.01 6.31
CA LEU A 86 7.02 6.16 7.00
C LEU A 86 6.68 4.89 7.78
N ALA A 87 6.73 3.74 7.11
CA ALA A 87 6.45 2.45 7.71
C ALA A 87 7.45 2.13 8.83
N GLY A 88 8.75 2.34 8.59
CA GLY A 88 9.83 2.12 9.56
C GLY A 88 9.64 2.92 10.84
N ARG A 89 9.29 4.20 10.74
CA ARG A 89 9.00 5.04 11.92
C ARG A 89 7.76 4.55 12.70
N LEU A 90 6.67 4.20 12.01
CA LEU A 90 5.44 3.72 12.66
C LEU A 90 5.63 2.41 13.41
N VAL A 91 6.34 1.45 12.79
CA VAL A 91 6.60 0.14 13.42
C VAL A 91 7.85 0.14 14.29
N GLN A 92 8.56 1.28 14.41
CA GLN A 92 9.82 1.43 15.13
C GLN A 92 10.91 0.43 14.69
N SER A 93 11.04 0.22 13.38
CA SER A 93 12.07 -0.64 12.78
C SER A 93 13.09 0.17 11.99
N ALA A 94 14.36 -0.22 12.11
CA ALA A 94 15.44 0.31 11.28
C ALA A 94 15.40 -0.18 9.83
N THR A 95 14.69 -1.29 9.56
CA THR A 95 14.61 -1.91 8.23
C THR A 95 13.16 -2.27 7.88
N ILE A 96 12.77 -2.00 6.64
CA ILE A 96 11.49 -2.41 6.06
C ILE A 96 11.77 -3.16 4.76
N ALA A 97 11.10 -4.30 4.59
CA ALA A 97 11.06 -5.04 3.34
C ALA A 97 9.65 -5.00 2.76
N LEU A 98 9.53 -4.77 1.45
CA LEU A 98 8.26 -4.92 0.76
C LEU A 98 8.02 -6.41 0.50
N TYR A 99 6.93 -6.95 1.03
CA TYR A 99 6.53 -8.34 0.75
C TYR A 99 5.68 -8.47 -0.51
N SER A 100 4.70 -7.58 -0.69
CA SER A 100 3.72 -7.64 -1.77
C SER A 100 3.12 -6.26 -2.03
N ASN A 101 2.63 -6.03 -3.25
CA ASN A 101 1.75 -4.90 -3.55
C ASN A 101 0.39 -5.41 -4.05
N HIS A 102 -0.68 -4.73 -3.62
CA HIS A 102 -2.04 -5.04 -4.04
C HIS A 102 -2.75 -3.77 -4.49
N VAL A 103 -3.21 -3.74 -5.73
CA VAL A 103 -4.02 -2.66 -6.29
C VAL A 103 -5.48 -3.05 -6.18
N ILE A 104 -6.31 -2.14 -5.67
CA ILE A 104 -7.75 -2.33 -5.53
C ILE A 104 -8.46 -1.12 -6.13
N VAL A 105 -9.30 -1.34 -7.14
CA VAL A 105 -10.14 -0.28 -7.71
C VAL A 105 -11.60 -0.71 -7.69
N LYS A 106 -12.43 0.07 -7.00
CA LYS A 106 -13.89 -0.06 -6.93
C LYS A 106 -14.51 1.09 -7.72
N ASP A 107 -15.07 0.79 -8.88
CA ASP A 107 -15.79 1.82 -9.65
C ASP A 107 -17.08 2.22 -8.93
N SER A 108 -17.55 3.46 -9.20
CA SER A 108 -18.80 3.96 -8.64
C SER A 108 -19.97 3.02 -8.95
N GLY A 109 -20.73 2.64 -7.93
CA GLY A 109 -21.80 1.65 -8.02
C GLY A 109 -21.36 0.20 -7.81
N SER A 110 -20.06 -0.09 -7.67
CA SER A 110 -19.60 -1.44 -7.29
C SER A 110 -20.18 -1.79 -5.92
N THR A 111 -21.00 -2.84 -5.87
CA THR A 111 -21.69 -3.29 -4.65
C THR A 111 -20.85 -4.24 -3.80
N ARG A 112 -19.61 -4.52 -4.21
CA ARG A 112 -18.78 -5.52 -3.52
C ARG A 112 -18.13 -4.93 -2.29
N GLU A 113 -18.67 -5.31 -1.13
CA GLU A 113 -18.11 -5.00 0.17
C GLU A 113 -16.78 -5.71 0.41
N THR A 114 -15.93 -5.11 1.26
CA THR A 114 -14.75 -5.79 1.79
C THR A 114 -15.15 -6.38 3.14
N PRO A 115 -15.30 -7.71 3.27
CA PRO A 115 -15.74 -8.32 4.53
C PRO A 115 -14.69 -8.12 5.63
N TRP A 116 -15.12 -8.28 6.88
CA TRP A 116 -14.20 -8.29 8.03
C TRP A 116 -13.16 -9.40 7.89
N HIS A 117 -11.88 -9.05 8.05
CA HIS A 117 -10.75 -9.98 8.01
C HIS A 117 -9.53 -9.38 8.75
N GLN A 118 -8.53 -10.23 9.04
CA GLN A 118 -7.18 -9.83 9.44
C GLN A 118 -6.19 -10.38 8.40
N ASP A 119 -5.24 -9.55 7.98
CA ASP A 119 -4.35 -9.87 6.86
C ASP A 119 -3.34 -11.01 7.14
N GLN A 120 -2.94 -11.18 8.40
CA GLN A 120 -1.88 -12.15 8.78
C GLN A 120 -2.20 -13.58 8.32
N ALA A 121 -3.47 -13.99 8.34
CA ALA A 121 -3.87 -15.33 7.92
C ALA A 121 -3.65 -15.61 6.42
N TYR A 122 -3.43 -14.59 5.60
CA TYR A 122 -3.21 -14.71 4.16
C TYR A 122 -1.73 -14.75 3.77
N TYR A 123 -0.82 -14.44 4.69
CA TYR A 123 0.60 -14.30 4.40
C TYR A 123 1.43 -15.32 5.19
N LYS A 124 2.46 -15.87 4.55
CA LYS A 124 3.44 -16.76 5.19
C LYS A 124 4.49 -15.94 5.93
N ILE A 125 4.05 -15.02 6.76
CA ILE A 125 4.87 -14.13 7.59
C ILE A 125 4.35 -14.23 9.01
N ASP A 126 5.25 -14.39 9.99
CA ASP A 126 4.92 -14.42 11.41
C ASP A 126 5.70 -13.34 12.19
N GLY A 127 5.29 -13.07 13.42
CA GLY A 127 5.92 -12.12 14.33
C GLY A 127 5.19 -10.79 14.45
N GLN A 128 5.51 -10.04 15.52
CA GLN A 128 4.88 -8.74 15.83
C GLN A 128 5.28 -7.62 14.85
N GLN A 129 6.36 -7.82 14.08
CA GLN A 129 6.85 -6.91 13.04
C GLN A 129 7.12 -7.61 11.70
N GLY A 130 6.63 -8.84 11.52
CA GLY A 130 6.78 -9.65 10.32
C GLY A 130 8.23 -10.01 9.95
N SER A 131 8.70 -11.19 10.37
CA SER A 131 9.93 -11.77 9.85
C SER A 131 9.62 -12.66 8.64
N ILE A 132 10.51 -12.62 7.64
CA ILE A 132 10.54 -13.60 6.56
C ILE A 132 11.54 -14.65 7.03
N ASP A 133 11.07 -15.86 7.34
CA ASP A 133 11.93 -17.03 7.56
C ASP A 133 12.54 -17.54 6.24
#